data_AF-A0A6L4AXL4-F1
#
_entry.id   AF-A0A6L4AXL4-F1
#
_cell.length_a   1.000
_cell.length_b   1.000
_cell.length_c   1.000
_cell.angle_alpha   90.00
_cell.angle_beta   90.00
_cell.angle_gamma   90.00
#
_symmetry.space_group_name_H-M   'P 1'
#
loop_
_entity.id
_entity.type
_entity.pdbx_description
1 polymer ?
#
loop_
_entity_poly.entity_id
_entity_poly.type
_entity_poly.pdbx_seq_one_letter_code
_entity_poly.pdbx_strand_id
1 'polypeptide(L)'
;MTETTSSSTTAPKHQPLAPGDRIFYRGDMANPAGWLTVTRVHPPDRWSATSYDCEFDPADRDCGDFERQEIRRLADSQVSRVDQGNGATRFVTAEAYRAFRNEQLAALHQRLAGGGER
;
A
#
# COMPACT_ATOMS: atom_id res chain seq x y z
N MET A 1 -27.59 -37.50 7.92
CA MET A 1 -27.50 -36.31 7.06
C MET A 1 -26.37 -35.47 7.62
N THR A 2 -25.19 -35.48 6.99
CA THR A 2 -24.01 -34.74 7.45
C THR A 2 -23.80 -33.56 6.52
N GLU A 3 -24.07 -32.36 7.03
CA GLU A 3 -23.78 -31.09 6.35
C GLU A 3 -22.27 -30.92 6.22
N THR A 4 -21.79 -30.84 4.97
CA THR A 4 -20.42 -30.47 4.67
C THR A 4 -20.43 -29.01 4.22
N THR A 5 -20.27 -28.08 5.16
CA THR A 5 -20.07 -26.67 4.86
C THR A 5 -18.64 -26.47 4.34
N SER A 6 -18.48 -26.60 3.02
CA SER A 6 -17.27 -26.18 2.33
C SER A 6 -17.18 -24.65 2.39
N SER A 7 -16.39 -24.14 3.33
CA SER A 7 -16.00 -22.73 3.34
C SER A 7 -14.97 -22.51 2.24
N SER A 8 -15.44 -22.14 1.05
CA SER A 8 -14.59 -21.65 -0.03
C SER A 8 -14.12 -20.23 0.32
N THR A 9 -12.92 -20.14 0.89
CA THR A 9 -12.19 -18.88 1.04
C THR A 9 -11.95 -18.30 -0.35
N THR A 10 -12.86 -17.42 -0.78
CA THR A 10 -12.70 -16.65 -2.02
C THR A 10 -11.58 -15.65 -1.75
N ALA A 11 -10.48 -15.74 -2.51
CA ALA A 11 -9.42 -14.73 -2.47
C ALA A 11 -10.05 -13.33 -2.56
N PRO A 12 -9.57 -12.33 -1.79
CA PRO A 12 -10.17 -11.01 -1.81
C PRO A 12 -10.18 -10.49 -3.25
N LYS A 13 -11.38 -10.28 -3.79
CA LYS A 13 -11.58 -9.75 -5.12
C LYS A 13 -10.83 -8.43 -5.21
N HIS A 14 -10.13 -8.21 -6.31
CA HIS A 14 -9.47 -6.97 -6.63
C HIS A 14 -10.45 -5.79 -6.52
N GLN A 15 -10.42 -5.07 -5.41
CA GLN A 15 -11.26 -3.90 -5.19
C GLN A 15 -10.50 -2.65 -5.66
N PRO A 16 -11.00 -1.92 -6.67
CA PRO A 16 -10.41 -0.64 -7.07
C PRO A 16 -10.42 0.34 -5.91
N LEU A 17 -9.40 1.21 -5.85
CA LEU A 17 -9.36 2.28 -4.86
C LEU A 17 -10.46 3.32 -5.10
N ALA A 18 -10.89 3.97 -4.03
CA ALA A 18 -11.85 5.06 -4.00
C ALA A 18 -11.23 6.36 -3.45
N PRO A 19 -11.83 7.53 -3.70
CA PRO A 19 -11.39 8.76 -3.06
C PRO A 19 -11.45 8.64 -1.53
N GLY A 20 -10.38 9.07 -0.85
CA GLY A 20 -10.19 8.92 0.59
C GLY A 20 -9.36 7.69 0.98
N ASP A 21 -9.16 6.72 0.09
CA ASP A 21 -8.28 5.58 0.37
C ASP A 21 -6.83 6.04 0.51
N ARG A 22 -6.11 5.43 1.46
CA ARG A 22 -4.69 5.70 1.70
C ARG A 22 -3.80 4.67 1.04
N ILE A 23 -2.75 5.15 0.38
CA ILE A 23 -1.67 4.34 -0.18
C ILE A 23 -0.33 4.83 0.37
N PHE A 24 0.66 3.95 0.41
CA PHE A 24 2.02 4.30 0.79
C PHE A 24 2.90 4.31 -0.45
N TYR A 25 3.61 5.41 -0.66
CA TYR A 25 4.70 5.49 -1.63
C TYR A 25 6.02 5.23 -0.92
N ARG A 26 6.77 4.24 -1.43
CA ARG A 26 8.06 3.83 -0.85
C ARG A 26 9.21 4.79 -1.14
N GLY A 27 8.97 5.87 -1.88
CA GLY A 27 10.03 6.76 -2.33
C GLY A 27 10.78 6.23 -3.54
N ASP A 28 11.61 7.10 -4.11
CA ASP A 28 12.68 6.73 -5.03
C ASP A 28 13.89 7.64 -4.80
N MET A 29 14.86 7.64 -5.72
CA MET A 29 16.07 8.45 -5.57
C MET A 29 15.79 9.96 -5.60
N ALA A 30 14.65 10.39 -6.16
CA ALA A 30 14.32 11.80 -6.32
C ALA A 30 13.26 12.27 -5.32
N ASN A 31 12.41 11.37 -4.82
CA ASN A 31 11.28 11.72 -3.97
C ASN A 31 11.25 10.86 -2.69
N PRO A 32 11.01 11.47 -1.51
CA PRO A 32 10.92 10.72 -0.26
C PRO A 32 9.71 9.79 -0.24
N ALA A 33 9.77 8.79 0.64
CA ALA A 33 8.63 7.95 0.94
C ALA A 33 7.57 8.75 1.70
N GLY A 34 6.31 8.36 1.57
CA GLY A 34 5.22 9.05 2.26
C GLY A 34 3.85 8.46 2.01
N TRP A 35 2.92 8.83 2.88
CA TRP A 35 1.51 8.52 2.73
C TRP A 35 0.85 9.43 1.69
N LEU A 36 0.01 8.83 0.85
CA LEU A 36 -0.87 9.56 -0.05
C LEU A 36 -2.32 9.18 0.18
N THR A 37 -3.19 10.12 -0.14
CA THR A 37 -4.64 9.93 -0.18
C THR A 37 -5.11 10.03 -1.62
N VAL A 38 -5.92 9.08 -2.07
CA VAL A 38 -6.58 9.15 -3.38
C VAL A 38 -7.59 10.29 -3.34
N THR A 39 -7.45 11.28 -4.23
CA THR A 39 -8.37 12.43 -4.30
C THR A 39 -9.34 12.31 -5.46
N ARG A 40 -8.97 11.57 -6.51
CA ARG A 40 -9.84 11.34 -7.67
C ARG A 40 -9.61 9.98 -8.30
N VAL A 41 -10.69 9.37 -8.77
CA VAL A 41 -10.67 8.18 -9.62
C VAL A 41 -11.08 8.57 -11.03
N HIS A 42 -10.26 8.21 -12.00
CA HIS A 42 -10.56 8.42 -13.42
C HIS A 42 -11.11 7.13 -14.03
N PRO A 43 -12.14 7.21 -14.87
CA PRO A 43 -12.65 6.05 -15.60
C PRO A 43 -11.59 5.51 -16.58
N PRO A 44 -11.79 4.28 -17.09
CA PRO A 44 -10.90 3.69 -18.10
C PRO A 44 -10.65 4.62 -19.28
N ASP A 45 -9.39 4.65 -19.73
CA ASP A 45 -8.97 5.33 -20.95
C ASP A 45 -8.07 4.44 -21.81
N ARG A 46 -7.52 4.97 -22.90
CA ARG A 46 -6.66 4.19 -23.83
C ARG A 46 -5.35 3.72 -23.21
N TRP A 47 -4.96 4.23 -22.04
CA TRP A 47 -3.68 3.97 -21.39
C TRP A 47 -3.82 3.12 -20.12
N SER A 48 -4.97 3.19 -19.44
CA SER A 48 -5.19 2.47 -18.19
C SER A 48 -6.66 2.07 -18.01
N ALA A 49 -6.90 0.91 -17.40
CA ALA A 49 -8.25 0.47 -17.03
C ALA A 49 -8.84 1.37 -15.93
N THR A 50 -8.01 1.85 -15.00
CA THR A 50 -8.36 2.83 -13.97
C THR A 50 -7.09 3.58 -13.59
N SER A 51 -7.21 4.88 -13.35
CA SER A 51 -6.12 5.69 -12.79
C SER A 51 -6.60 6.61 -11.69
N TYR A 52 -5.66 7.05 -10.85
CA TYR A 52 -5.94 7.81 -9.64
C TYR A 52 -5.12 9.10 -9.63
N ASP A 53 -5.72 10.19 -9.15
CA ASP A 53 -4.94 11.32 -8.65
C ASP A 53 -4.82 11.15 -7.13
N CYS A 54 -3.62 11.38 -6.62
CA CYS A 54 -3.28 11.21 -5.21
C CYS A 54 -2.51 12.42 -4.71
N GLU A 55 -2.73 12.80 -3.45
CA GLU A 55 -2.02 13.88 -2.77
C GLU A 55 -1.26 13.33 -1.57
N PHE A 56 -0.06 13.83 -1.32
CA PHE A 56 0.67 13.52 -0.10
C PHE A 56 -0.10 14.02 1.12
N ASP A 57 -0.09 13.22 2.18
CA ASP A 57 -0.71 13.58 3.45
C ASP A 57 0.13 14.66 4.16
N PRO A 58 -0.39 15.88 4.39
CA PRO A 58 0.37 16.95 5.03
C PRO A 58 0.70 16.64 6.50
N ALA A 59 0.03 15.68 7.13
CA ALA A 59 0.37 15.25 8.48
C ALA A 59 1.56 14.30 8.53
N ASP A 60 2.01 13.77 7.39
CA ASP A 60 3.16 12.89 7.31
C ASP A 60 4.46 13.71 7.28
N ARG A 61 5.09 13.80 8.46
CA ARG A 61 6.28 14.63 8.70
C ARG A 61 7.52 14.16 7.92
N ASP A 62 7.50 12.95 7.41
CA ASP A 62 8.61 12.39 6.63
C ASP A 62 8.54 12.79 5.14
N CYS A 63 7.46 13.44 4.71
CA CYS A 63 7.29 13.92 3.33
C CYS A 63 8.18 15.13 2.98
N GLY A 64 8.83 15.81 3.93
CA GLY A 64 9.64 17.01 3.66
C GLY A 64 8.84 18.16 3.01
N ASP A 65 9.50 19.04 2.24
CA ASP A 65 8.86 20.18 1.54
C ASP A 65 7.84 19.76 0.44
N PHE A 66 7.49 18.48 0.36
CA PHE A 66 6.56 17.92 -0.62
C PHE A 66 5.09 18.02 -0.19
N GLU A 67 4.76 18.82 0.83
CA GLU A 67 3.42 19.01 1.42
C GLU A 67 2.29 19.36 0.41
N ARG A 68 2.61 19.59 -0.87
CA ARG A 68 1.65 19.91 -1.93
C ARG A 68 1.90 19.18 -3.25
N GLN A 69 2.75 18.14 -3.27
CA GLN A 69 2.92 17.36 -4.50
C GLN A 69 1.73 16.44 -4.74
N GLU A 70 1.30 16.41 -5.99
CA GLU A 70 0.26 15.53 -6.48
C GLU A 70 0.89 14.47 -7.39
N ILE A 71 0.48 13.21 -7.22
CA ILE A 71 0.71 12.18 -8.22
C ILE A 71 -0.55 12.06 -9.05
N ARG A 72 -0.47 12.47 -10.31
CA ARG A 72 -1.60 12.43 -11.23
C ARG A 72 -1.57 11.18 -12.09
N ARG A 73 -2.75 10.62 -12.36
CA ARG A 73 -2.94 9.46 -13.26
C ARG A 73 -2.07 8.24 -12.89
N LEU A 74 -1.91 7.97 -11.59
CA LEU A 74 -1.33 6.73 -11.10
C LEU A 74 -2.20 5.55 -11.57
N ALA A 75 -1.68 4.69 -12.43
CA ALA A 75 -2.45 3.54 -12.91
C ALA A 75 -2.66 2.52 -11.78
N ASP A 76 -3.84 1.93 -11.68
CA ASP A 76 -4.15 0.92 -10.66
C ASP A 76 -3.17 -0.28 -10.68
N SER A 77 -2.66 -0.65 -11.86
CA SER A 77 -1.63 -1.68 -12.01
C SER A 77 -0.29 -1.34 -11.37
N GLN A 78 -0.04 -0.08 -11.01
CA GLN A 78 1.17 0.36 -10.31
C GLN A 78 1.02 0.30 -8.78
N VAL A 79 -0.19 0.05 -8.27
CA VAL A 79 -0.48 -0.09 -6.84
C VAL A 79 -0.58 -1.57 -6.49
N SER A 80 0.35 -2.05 -5.66
CA SER A 80 0.31 -3.43 -5.19
C SER A 80 -0.52 -3.56 -3.91
N ARG A 81 -1.32 -4.63 -3.85
CA ARG A 81 -2.03 -5.06 -2.63
C ARG A 81 -1.20 -6.01 -1.77
N VAL A 82 0.04 -6.27 -2.19
CA VAL A 82 1.03 -7.06 -1.43
C VAL A 82 2.33 -6.28 -1.39
N ASP A 83 2.87 -6.09 -0.19
CA ASP A 83 4.11 -5.36 -0.01
C ASP A 83 5.26 -6.32 0.30
N GLN A 84 6.19 -6.44 -0.65
CA GLN A 84 7.36 -7.33 -0.53
C GLN A 84 8.57 -6.64 0.12
N GLY A 85 8.50 -5.35 0.41
CA GLY A 85 9.62 -4.62 1.04
C GLY A 85 10.84 -4.37 0.14
N ASN A 86 10.86 -4.86 -1.10
CA ASN A 86 12.02 -4.81 -2.00
C ASN A 86 12.05 -3.58 -2.92
N GLY A 87 11.05 -2.71 -2.86
CA GLY A 87 10.95 -1.50 -3.69
C GLY A 87 10.61 -1.75 -5.16
N ALA A 88 10.37 -3.01 -5.58
CA ALA A 88 9.99 -3.34 -6.96
C ALA A 88 8.66 -2.68 -7.36
N THR A 89 7.70 -2.65 -6.42
CA THR A 89 6.49 -1.83 -6.54
C THR A 89 6.56 -0.67 -5.57
N ARG A 90 6.47 0.54 -6.11
CA ARG A 90 6.64 1.78 -5.32
C ARG A 90 5.39 2.20 -4.57
N PHE A 91 4.21 1.84 -5.06
CA PHE A 91 2.93 2.18 -4.43
C PHE A 91 2.27 0.93 -3.89
N VAL A 92 1.88 0.97 -2.63
CA VAL A 92 1.19 -0.15 -1.98
C VAL A 92 -0.03 0.37 -1.23
N THR A 93 -1.06 -0.45 -1.08
CA THR A 93 -2.20 -0.08 -0.23
C THR A 93 -1.77 0.05 1.23
N ALA A 94 -2.50 0.85 2.03
CA ALA A 94 -2.21 0.96 3.46
C ALA A 94 -2.26 -0.39 4.18
N GLU A 95 -3.16 -1.28 3.77
CA GLU A 95 -3.28 -2.64 4.30
C GLU A 95 -2.03 -3.47 4.00
N ALA A 96 -1.56 -3.45 2.76
CA ALA A 96 -0.36 -4.16 2.33
C ALA A 96 0.88 -3.70 3.11
N TYR A 97 1.05 -2.37 3.24
CA TYR A 97 2.14 -1.80 4.02
C TYR A 97 2.07 -2.22 5.50
N ARG A 98 0.90 -2.13 6.13
CA ARG A 98 0.72 -2.52 7.54
C ARG A 98 0.99 -4.00 7.76
N ALA A 99 0.52 -4.88 6.86
CA ALA A 99 0.80 -6.30 6.94
C ALA A 99 2.32 -6.56 6.94
N PHE A 100 3.04 -5.98 5.97
CA PHE A 100 4.48 -6.08 5.89
C PHE A 100 5.19 -5.54 7.15
N ARG A 101 4.81 -4.35 7.63
CA ARG A 101 5.42 -3.77 8.84
C ARG A 101 5.15 -4.60 10.10
N ASN A 102 3.97 -5.19 10.22
CA ASN A 102 3.63 -6.07 11.34
C ASN A 102 4.47 -7.35 11.31
N GLU A 103 4.69 -7.94 10.14
CA GLU A 103 5.58 -9.10 9.99
C GLU A 103 7.03 -8.76 10.38
N GLN A 104 7.54 -7.60 9.95
CA GLN A 104 8.87 -7.14 10.33
C GLN A 104 9.00 -6.93 11.85
N LEU A 105 7.99 -6.33 12.48
CA LEU A 105 7.98 -6.11 13.92
C LEU A 105 7.90 -7.42 14.71
N ALA A 106 7.07 -8.37 14.26
CA ALA A 106 6.98 -9.69 14.86
C ALA A 106 8.32 -10.44 14.76
N ALA A 107 8.98 -10.41 13.60
CA ALA A 107 10.29 -11.01 13.41
C ALA A 107 11.36 -10.37 14.30
N LEU A 108 11.32 -9.04 14.49
CA LEU A 108 12.22 -8.33 15.40
C LEU A 108 11.97 -8.76 16.86
N HIS A 109 10.72 -8.82 17.30
CA HIS A 109 10.37 -9.26 18.66
C HIS A 109 10.81 -10.71 18.92
N GLN A 110 10.64 -11.62 17.95
CA GLN A 110 11.13 -12.98 18.07
C GLN A 110 12.66 -13.04 18.21
N ARG A 111 13.39 -12.21 17.45
CA ARG A 111 14.86 -12.13 17.53
C ARG A 111 15.35 -11.55 18.86
N LEU A 112 14.65 -10.55 19.40
CA LEU A 112 14.98 -9.94 20.69
C LEU A 112 14.65 -10.88 21.85
N ALA A 113 13.50 -11.56 21.81
CA ALA A 113 13.09 -12.53 22.83
C ALA A 113 13.97 -13.80 22.82
N GLY A 114 14.43 -14.25 21.64
CA GLY A 114 15.37 -15.37 21.49
C GLY A 114 16.85 -14.97 21.62
N GLY A 115 17.16 -13.70 21.84
CA GLY A 115 18.52 -13.14 21.87
C GLY A 115 19.13 -12.99 23.27
N GLY A 116 18.44 -13.43 24.33
CA GLY A 116 18.93 -13.39 25.71
C GLY A 116 19.88 -14.53 26.10
N GLU A 117 20.16 -15.47 25.20
CA GLU A 117 21.10 -16.57 25.44
C GLU A 117 22.29 -16.46 24.47
N ARG A 118 23.27 -15.61 24.78
CA ARG A 118 24.66 -15.74 24.32
C ARG A 118 25.62 -15.23 25.38
#